data_AF-A0A060LUT7-F1
#
_entry.id   AF-A0A060LUT7-F1
#
_cell.length_a   1.000
_cell.length_b   1.000
_cell.length_c   1.000
_cell.angle_alpha   90.00
_cell.angle_beta   90.00
_cell.angle_gamma   90.00
#
_symmetry.space_group_name_H-M   'P 1'
#
loop_
_entity.id
_entity.type
_entity.pdbx_description
1 polymer ?
#
loop_
_entity_poly.entity_id
_entity_poly.type
_entity_poly.pdbx_seq_one_letter_code
_entity_poly.pdbx_strand_id
1 'polypeptide(L)'
;MVLKKQTVWLLTMLSLMLVLGTYYVLNDSGEEATSNNILDEAEQVLDGMNEEDANEELLSQVSGSDTMTEARLKREEVRLKEAEEVSREAASSETTAEEKVAANDRALEVLAVTDVEEQLEELIKEIGYSDALVQTGENKIEILVEADALSKTEALAIMSLAREELSLSDQDQVYVKHGE
;
A
#
# COMPACT_ATOMS: atom_id res chain seq x y z
N MET A 1 -39.44 17.96 17.59
CA MET A 1 -39.80 16.84 16.69
C MET A 1 -39.91 15.60 17.57
N VAL A 2 -41.13 15.07 17.76
CA VAL A 2 -41.38 14.05 18.79
C VAL A 2 -40.79 12.73 18.32
N LEU A 3 -39.72 12.27 18.98
CA LEU A 3 -39.12 10.96 18.72
C LEU A 3 -40.22 9.89 18.89
N LYS A 4 -40.46 9.12 17.82
CA LYS A 4 -41.44 8.04 17.82
C LYS A 4 -40.98 6.99 18.83
N LYS A 5 -41.89 6.41 19.60
CA LYS A 5 -41.57 5.40 20.64
C LYS A 5 -40.74 4.20 20.12
N GLN A 6 -40.68 4.01 18.79
CA GLN A 6 -39.85 3.01 18.11
C GLN A 6 -38.36 3.35 18.07
N THR A 7 -37.93 4.63 17.99
CA THR A 7 -36.50 4.99 17.99
C THR A 7 -35.86 4.87 19.38
N VAL A 8 -36.67 4.89 20.44
CA VAL A 8 -36.17 4.67 21.80
C VAL A 8 -35.66 3.24 21.97
N TRP A 9 -36.38 2.25 21.42
CA TRP A 9 -35.94 0.86 21.48
C TRP A 9 -34.71 0.59 20.61
N LEU A 10 -34.61 1.26 19.46
CA LEU A 10 -33.45 1.18 18.56
C LEU A 10 -32.20 1.80 19.22
N LEU A 11 -32.32 2.96 19.86
CA LEU A 11 -31.19 3.60 20.53
C LEU A 11 -30.70 2.81 21.75
N THR A 12 -31.60 2.16 22.50
CA THR A 12 -31.17 1.27 23.59
C THR A 12 -30.44 0.03 23.07
N MET A 13 -30.85 -0.50 21.91
CA MET A 13 -30.20 -1.68 21.30
C MET A 13 -28.84 -1.31 20.70
N LEU A 14 -28.75 -0.16 20.02
CA LEU A 14 -27.49 0.38 19.46
C LEU A 14 -26.47 0.73 20.54
N SER A 15 -26.90 1.37 21.64
CA SER A 15 -26.02 1.65 22.77
C SER A 15 -25.51 0.38 23.43
N LEU A 16 -26.33 -0.67 23.51
CA LEU A 16 -25.94 -1.95 24.10
C LEU A 16 -24.93 -2.69 23.21
N MET A 17 -25.09 -2.60 21.89
CA MET A 17 -24.15 -3.19 20.91
C MET A 17 -22.77 -2.52 20.97
N LEU A 18 -22.70 -1.20 21.13
CA LEU A 18 -21.43 -0.47 21.29
C LEU A 18 -20.70 -0.85 22.59
N VAL A 19 -21.43 -0.99 23.71
CA VAL A 19 -20.85 -1.38 25.00
C VAL A 19 -20.34 -2.82 24.97
N LEU A 20 -21.06 -3.74 24.32
CA LEU A 20 -20.57 -5.11 24.13
C LEU A 20 -19.37 -5.13 23.18
N GLY A 21 -19.38 -4.34 22.10
CA GLY A 21 -18.28 -4.24 21.16
C GLY A 21 -16.98 -3.80 21.84
N THR A 22 -17.01 -2.71 22.61
CA THR A 22 -15.80 -2.27 23.34
C THR A 22 -15.44 -3.20 24.50
N TYR A 23 -16.42 -3.83 25.15
CA TYR A 23 -16.16 -4.83 26.20
C TYR A 23 -15.42 -6.05 25.64
N TYR A 24 -15.81 -6.58 24.49
CA TYR A 24 -15.08 -7.69 23.88
C TYR A 24 -13.72 -7.25 23.32
N VAL A 25 -13.61 -6.10 22.66
CA VAL A 25 -12.31 -5.60 22.16
C VAL A 25 -11.29 -5.37 23.29
N LEU A 26 -11.73 -4.91 24.47
CA LEU A 26 -10.84 -4.65 25.59
C LEU A 26 -10.62 -5.87 26.51
N ASN A 27 -11.52 -6.85 26.50
CA ASN A 27 -11.47 -8.02 27.38
C ASN A 27 -11.12 -9.33 26.65
N ASP A 28 -10.97 -9.29 25.31
CA ASP A 28 -10.36 -10.34 24.49
C ASP A 28 -8.82 -10.19 24.41
N SER A 29 -8.24 -9.29 25.22
CA SER A 29 -6.82 -9.31 25.53
C SER A 29 -6.47 -10.44 26.51
N GLY A 30 -6.87 -11.66 26.18
CA GLY A 30 -6.45 -12.90 26.81
C GLY A 30 -5.47 -13.61 25.91
N GLU A 31 -4.18 -13.36 26.14
CA GLU A 31 -2.99 -14.18 25.81
C GLU A 31 -3.10 -15.11 24.59
N GLU A 32 -2.48 -14.70 23.47
CA GLU A 32 -1.29 -15.32 22.86
C GLU A 32 -1.20 -14.97 21.36
N ALA A 33 -0.05 -14.40 20.99
CA ALA A 33 0.51 -14.35 19.64
C ALA A 33 -0.30 -13.64 18.52
N THR A 34 0.06 -12.38 18.26
CA THR A 34 0.22 -11.73 16.91
C THR A 34 0.11 -10.20 17.01
N SER A 35 0.70 -9.59 18.05
CA SER A 35 0.75 -8.12 18.17
C SER A 35 2.16 -7.58 18.39
N ASN A 36 3.19 -8.38 18.07
CA ASN A 36 4.59 -7.94 18.10
C ASN A 36 5.17 -7.67 16.72
N ASN A 37 4.63 -8.24 15.63
CA ASN A 37 5.18 -7.97 14.28
C ASN A 37 4.76 -6.61 13.70
N ILE A 38 3.54 -6.13 13.99
CA ILE A 38 3.04 -4.86 13.42
C ILE A 38 3.70 -3.64 14.09
N LEU A 39 4.18 -3.79 15.33
CA LEU A 39 4.91 -2.73 16.03
C LEU A 39 6.41 -2.76 15.74
N ASP A 40 7.01 -3.95 15.57
CA ASP A 40 8.41 -4.08 15.11
C ASP A 40 8.60 -3.62 13.66
N GLU A 41 7.62 -3.83 12.76
CA GLU A 41 7.63 -3.26 11.40
C GLU A 41 7.55 -1.73 11.44
N ALA A 42 6.78 -1.14 12.36
CA ALA A 42 6.69 0.32 12.49
C ALA A 42 7.94 0.95 13.11
N GLU A 43 8.74 0.19 13.87
CA GLU A 43 9.99 0.64 14.48
C GLU A 43 11.20 0.44 13.55
N GLN A 44 11.22 -0.63 12.73
CA GLN A 44 12.21 -0.79 11.65
C GLN A 44 12.07 0.25 10.52
N VAL A 45 10.86 0.77 10.27
CA VAL A 45 10.61 1.81 9.25
C VAL A 45 11.20 3.17 9.64
N LEU A 46 11.58 3.39 10.91
CA LEU A 46 12.13 4.66 11.38
C LEU A 46 13.65 4.66 11.64
N ASP A 47 14.29 3.50 11.87
CA ASP A 47 15.71 3.41 12.28
C ASP A 47 16.64 2.78 11.21
N GLY A 48 16.08 2.35 10.06
CA GLY A 48 16.85 1.70 8.98
C GLY A 48 17.60 2.63 8.02
N MET A 49 17.83 3.91 8.37
CA MET A 49 18.59 4.86 7.54
C MET A 49 20.08 4.84 7.90
N ASN A 50 20.74 3.69 7.77
CA ASN A 50 22.19 3.68 7.69
C ASN A 50 22.64 2.86 6.48
N GLU A 51 23.40 3.55 5.63
CA GLU A 51 23.93 3.12 4.35
C GLU A 51 24.65 1.76 4.40
N GLU A 52 24.66 1.11 3.24
CA GLU A 52 25.34 -0.14 2.85
C GLU A 52 24.47 -1.40 2.82
N ASP A 53 23.57 -1.48 1.83
CA ASP A 53 23.47 -2.70 1.04
C ASP A 53 23.06 -2.40 -0.42
N ALA A 54 23.88 -2.86 -1.35
CA ALA A 54 23.76 -2.57 -2.78
C ALA A 54 22.70 -3.48 -3.42
N ASN A 55 21.41 -3.22 -3.18
CA ASN A 55 20.30 -3.61 -4.07
C ASN A 55 18.94 -2.93 -3.80
N GLU A 56 18.88 -1.89 -2.96
CA GLU A 56 17.63 -1.17 -2.63
C GLU A 56 17.61 0.23 -3.26
N GLU A 57 17.20 0.35 -4.52
CA GLU A 57 17.12 1.65 -5.16
C GLU A 57 15.90 1.74 -6.09
N LEU A 58 14.77 2.21 -5.54
CA LEU A 58 13.92 3.10 -6.32
C LEU A 58 13.28 4.22 -5.50
N LEU A 59 12.74 3.99 -4.28
CA LEU A 59 12.26 5.09 -3.42
C LEU A 59 13.12 5.37 -2.18
N SER A 60 14.19 4.63 -1.89
CA SER A 60 15.10 4.91 -0.76
C SER A 60 15.78 6.28 -0.88
N GLN A 61 15.94 6.81 -2.10
CA GLN A 61 16.54 8.11 -2.38
C GLN A 61 15.57 9.30 -2.27
N VAL A 62 14.26 9.06 -2.09
CA VAL A 62 13.29 10.14 -1.82
C VAL A 62 13.37 10.49 -0.33
N SER A 63 14.36 11.29 0.02
CA SER A 63 14.36 12.12 1.23
C SER A 63 14.19 13.58 0.81
N GLY A 64 12.98 14.10 0.96
CA GLY A 64 12.72 15.51 1.27
C GLY A 64 12.84 16.59 0.19
N SER A 65 13.26 16.33 -1.05
CA SER A 65 13.19 17.38 -2.10
C SER A 65 13.26 16.91 -3.55
N ASP A 66 13.43 15.62 -3.81
CA ASP A 66 13.46 15.08 -5.17
C ASP A 66 12.04 14.70 -5.59
N THR A 67 11.56 15.56 -6.48
CA THR A 67 10.17 15.77 -6.90
C THR A 67 9.40 14.48 -7.18
N MET A 68 8.15 14.42 -6.74
CA MET A 68 7.14 13.43 -7.16
C MET A 68 7.16 13.14 -8.68
N THR A 69 7.46 14.16 -9.47
CA THR A 69 7.65 14.08 -10.92
C THR A 69 8.85 13.23 -11.35
N GLU A 70 9.96 13.28 -10.62
CA GLU A 70 11.12 12.40 -10.86
C GLU A 70 10.82 10.96 -10.47
N ALA A 71 10.13 10.73 -9.35
CA ALA A 71 9.70 9.39 -8.96
C ALA A 71 8.78 8.76 -10.02
N ARG A 72 7.83 9.54 -10.56
CA ARG A 72 7.01 9.14 -11.72
C ARG A 72 7.84 8.82 -12.95
N LEU A 73 8.84 9.64 -13.26
CA LEU A 73 9.74 9.40 -14.39
C LEU A 73 10.55 8.11 -14.21
N LYS A 74 11.10 7.86 -13.01
CA LYS A 74 11.83 6.63 -12.68
C LYS A 74 10.94 5.40 -12.78
N ARG A 75 9.69 5.47 -12.29
CA ARG A 75 8.69 4.38 -12.44
C ARG A 75 8.46 4.07 -13.92
N GLU A 76 8.27 5.10 -14.75
CA GLU A 76 8.07 4.93 -16.19
C GLU A 76 9.30 4.33 -16.87
N GLU A 77 10.51 4.74 -16.50
CA GLU A 77 11.73 4.13 -17.02
C GLU A 77 11.87 2.65 -16.66
N VAL A 78 11.48 2.27 -15.43
CA VAL A 78 11.46 0.86 -15.01
C VAL A 78 10.43 0.07 -15.82
N ARG A 79 9.20 0.60 -15.97
CA ARG A 79 8.15 -0.01 -16.80
C ARG A 79 8.58 -0.19 -18.25
N LEU A 80 9.26 0.80 -18.83
CA LEU A 80 9.77 0.72 -20.20
C LEU A 80 10.84 -0.35 -20.35
N LYS A 81 11.76 -0.47 -19.39
CA LYS A 81 12.77 -1.53 -19.39
C LYS A 81 12.12 -2.90 -19.30
N GLU A 82 11.19 -3.08 -18.35
CA GLU A 82 10.48 -4.34 -18.17
C GLU A 82 9.70 -4.74 -19.44
N ALA A 83 8.99 -3.80 -20.07
CA ALA A 83 8.30 -4.04 -21.34
C ALA A 83 9.28 -4.42 -22.48
N GLU A 84 10.46 -3.81 -22.55
CA GLU A 84 11.50 -4.18 -23.50
C GLU A 84 12.02 -5.61 -23.24
N GLU A 85 12.24 -5.97 -21.97
CA GLU A 85 12.70 -7.30 -21.59
C GLU A 85 11.67 -8.39 -21.91
N VAL A 86 10.41 -8.17 -21.54
CA VAL A 86 9.29 -9.05 -21.86
C VAL A 86 9.12 -9.18 -23.37
N SER A 87 9.23 -8.07 -24.13
CA SER A 87 9.17 -8.10 -25.58
C SER A 87 10.35 -8.86 -26.20
N ARG A 88 11.56 -8.73 -25.64
CA ARG A 88 12.77 -9.43 -26.08
C ARG A 88 12.66 -10.93 -25.80
N GLU A 89 12.15 -11.30 -24.63
CA GLU A 89 11.90 -12.69 -24.23
C GLU A 89 10.85 -13.35 -25.14
N ALA A 90 9.76 -12.65 -25.46
CA ALA A 90 8.72 -13.14 -26.37
C ALA A 90 9.22 -13.29 -27.83
N ALA A 91 10.07 -12.35 -28.28
CA ALA A 91 10.63 -12.33 -29.64
C ALA A 91 11.84 -13.26 -29.82
N SER A 92 12.47 -13.70 -28.74
CA SER A 92 13.59 -14.64 -28.78
C SER A 92 13.17 -15.97 -29.44
N SER A 93 14.06 -16.51 -30.27
CA SER A 93 13.91 -17.84 -30.86
C SER A 93 14.36 -18.95 -29.91
N GLU A 94 15.05 -18.59 -28.83
CA GLU A 94 15.61 -19.52 -27.85
C GLU A 94 14.65 -19.82 -26.69
N THR A 95 13.57 -19.04 -26.55
CA THR A 95 12.54 -19.25 -25.52
C THR A 95 11.53 -20.32 -25.91
N THR A 96 11.20 -21.15 -24.93
CA THR A 96 10.19 -22.21 -25.02
C THR A 96 8.77 -21.65 -25.15
N ALA A 97 7.81 -22.51 -25.50
CA ALA A 97 6.41 -22.11 -25.57
C ALA A 97 5.87 -21.68 -24.19
N GLU A 98 6.32 -22.36 -23.13
CA GLU A 98 5.98 -22.05 -21.74
C GLU A 98 6.52 -20.67 -21.31
N GLU A 99 7.78 -20.35 -21.64
CA GLU A 99 8.37 -19.04 -21.32
C GLU A 99 7.67 -17.89 -22.06
N LYS A 100 7.19 -18.13 -23.29
CA LYS A 100 6.40 -17.12 -24.03
C LYS A 100 5.04 -16.88 -23.41
N VAL A 101 4.41 -17.92 -22.85
CA VAL A 101 3.16 -17.77 -22.09
C VAL A 101 3.45 -17.01 -20.79
N ALA A 102 4.48 -17.39 -20.04
CA ALA A 102 4.88 -16.69 -18.82
C ALA A 102 5.22 -15.21 -19.06
N ALA A 103 5.91 -14.87 -20.16
CA ALA A 103 6.19 -13.50 -20.54
C ALA A 103 4.90 -12.70 -20.82
N ASN A 104 3.90 -13.32 -21.46
CA ASN A 104 2.60 -12.69 -21.69
C ASN A 104 1.81 -12.53 -20.38
N ASP A 105 1.86 -13.53 -19.50
CA ASP A 105 1.21 -13.46 -18.19
C ASP A 105 1.82 -12.33 -17.34
N ARG A 106 3.16 -12.19 -17.32
CA ARG A 106 3.84 -11.04 -16.68
C ARG A 106 3.40 -9.71 -17.28
N ALA A 107 3.26 -9.62 -18.60
CA ALA A 107 2.77 -8.39 -19.24
C ALA A 107 1.35 -8.01 -18.77
N LEU A 108 0.48 -9.00 -18.61
CA LEU A 108 -0.88 -8.79 -18.09
C LEU A 108 -0.87 -8.41 -16.61
N GLU A 109 0.01 -9.00 -15.82
CA GLU A 109 0.19 -8.69 -14.40
C GLU A 109 0.69 -7.26 -14.20
N VAL A 110 1.69 -6.81 -14.97
CA VAL A 110 2.17 -5.41 -14.95
C VAL A 110 1.04 -4.43 -15.25
N LEU A 111 0.17 -4.73 -16.22
CA LEU A 111 -1.00 -3.91 -16.53
C LEU A 111 -2.00 -3.90 -15.37
N ALA A 112 -2.33 -5.06 -14.81
CA ALA A 112 -3.25 -5.16 -13.68
C ALA A 112 -2.75 -4.39 -12.45
N VAL A 113 -1.45 -4.50 -12.13
CA VAL A 113 -0.82 -3.74 -11.05
C VAL A 113 -0.87 -2.24 -11.33
N THR A 114 -0.61 -1.82 -12.57
CA THR A 114 -0.69 -0.40 -12.97
C THR A 114 -2.10 0.16 -12.74
N ASP A 115 -3.14 -0.56 -13.17
CA ASP A 115 -4.53 -0.13 -13.00
C ASP A 115 -4.91 0.01 -11.52
N VAL A 116 -4.40 -0.87 -10.66
CA VAL A 116 -4.66 -0.84 -9.21
C VAL A 116 -3.87 0.29 -8.54
N GLU A 117 -2.61 0.53 -8.92
CA GLU A 117 -1.83 1.68 -8.47
C GLU A 117 -2.55 3.00 -8.77
N GLU A 118 -3.05 3.17 -10.00
CA GLU A 118 -3.77 4.39 -10.41
C GLU A 118 -5.07 4.59 -9.62
N GLN A 119 -5.82 3.51 -9.37
CA GLN A 119 -7.02 3.54 -8.53
C GLN A 119 -6.68 3.94 -7.10
N LEU A 120 -5.62 3.36 -6.52
CA LEU A 120 -5.19 3.69 -5.17
C LEU A 120 -4.69 5.14 -5.07
N GLU A 121 -3.97 5.64 -6.07
CA GLU A 121 -3.59 7.06 -6.16
C GLU A 121 -4.83 7.97 -6.18
N GLU A 122 -5.88 7.61 -6.94
CA GLU A 122 -7.14 8.36 -6.98
C GLU A 122 -7.87 8.36 -5.63
N LEU A 123 -7.95 7.21 -4.95
CA LEU A 123 -8.55 7.09 -3.63
C LEU A 123 -7.78 7.92 -2.58
N ILE A 124 -6.45 7.93 -2.62
CA ILE A 124 -5.63 8.75 -1.72
C ILE A 124 -5.91 10.24 -1.97
N LYS A 125 -6.05 10.68 -3.23
CA LYS A 125 -6.47 12.06 -3.54
C LYS A 125 -7.87 12.38 -3.02
N GLU A 126 -8.80 11.42 -3.05
CA GLU A 126 -10.16 11.59 -2.51
C GLU A 126 -10.18 11.77 -0.98
N ILE A 127 -9.24 11.13 -0.27
CA ILE A 127 -9.06 11.29 1.19
C ILE A 127 -8.63 12.71 1.57
N GLY A 128 -8.01 13.45 0.65
CA GLY A 128 -7.70 14.88 0.82
C GLY A 128 -6.25 15.27 0.55
N TYR A 129 -5.45 14.37 -0.02
CA TYR A 129 -4.07 14.66 -0.42
C TYR A 129 -4.00 15.30 -1.82
N SER A 130 -3.06 16.21 -2.05
CA SER A 130 -2.94 16.94 -3.33
C SER A 130 -2.43 16.05 -4.47
N ASP A 131 -1.44 15.21 -4.19
CA ASP A 131 -0.93 14.21 -5.11
C ASP A 131 -0.51 12.93 -4.36
N ALA A 132 -0.57 11.81 -5.07
CA ALA A 132 -0.17 10.50 -4.57
C ALA A 132 0.50 9.70 -5.69
N LEU A 133 1.47 8.88 -5.32
CA LEU A 133 2.21 7.99 -6.21
C LEU A 133 2.33 6.66 -5.51
N VAL A 134 1.79 5.64 -6.14
CA VAL A 134 1.89 4.27 -5.65
C VAL A 134 2.82 3.53 -6.59
N GLN A 135 3.73 2.77 -5.98
CA GLN A 135 4.58 1.87 -6.70
C GLN A 135 4.60 0.50 -6.02
N THR A 136 4.22 -0.50 -6.78
CA THR A 136 4.24 -1.90 -6.38
C THR A 136 5.42 -2.60 -7.05
N GLY A 137 6.33 -3.15 -6.24
CA GLY A 137 7.34 -4.11 -6.67
C GLY A 137 6.93 -5.54 -6.32
N GLU A 138 7.84 -6.51 -6.48
CA GLU A 138 7.54 -7.95 -6.28
C GLU A 138 6.99 -8.28 -4.88
N ASN A 139 7.49 -7.62 -3.82
CA ASN A 139 7.11 -7.92 -2.43
C ASN A 139 7.11 -6.67 -1.52
N LYS A 140 7.23 -5.49 -2.15
CA LYS A 140 7.38 -4.20 -1.49
C LYS A 140 6.50 -3.19 -2.19
N ILE A 141 5.68 -2.48 -1.43
CA ILE A 141 4.81 -1.44 -1.95
C ILE A 141 5.21 -0.14 -1.31
N GLU A 142 5.54 0.83 -2.14
CA GLU A 142 6.03 2.13 -1.72
C GLU A 142 5.00 3.17 -2.16
N ILE A 143 4.43 3.86 -1.17
CA ILE A 143 3.40 4.89 -1.37
C ILE A 143 4.01 6.22 -0.97
N LEU A 144 4.02 7.16 -1.90
CA LEU A 144 4.46 8.53 -1.69
C LEU A 144 3.25 9.45 -1.75
N VAL A 145 3.07 10.29 -0.74
CA VAL A 145 1.93 11.21 -0.63
C VAL A 145 2.43 12.63 -0.46
N GLU A 146 1.84 13.58 -1.20
CA GLU A 146 2.15 15.01 -1.06
C GLU A 146 1.44 15.56 0.18
N ALA A 147 2.20 15.82 1.24
CA ALA A 147 1.70 16.30 2.52
C ALA A 147 2.81 16.97 3.35
N ASP A 148 2.49 18.12 3.96
CA ASP A 148 3.38 18.85 4.88
C ASP A 148 3.80 17.97 6.09
N ALA A 149 2.91 17.08 6.53
CA ALA A 149 3.16 16.13 7.60
C ALA A 149 2.26 14.90 7.46
N LEU A 150 2.79 13.73 7.82
CA LEU A 150 2.05 12.48 7.86
C LEU A 150 2.07 11.91 9.28
N SER A 151 0.92 11.82 9.93
CA SER A 151 0.79 11.18 11.23
C SER A 151 0.78 9.65 11.10
N LYS A 152 1.16 8.94 12.18
CA LYS A 152 1.10 7.47 12.22
C LYS A 152 -0.30 6.93 11.93
N THR A 153 -1.34 7.64 12.35
CA THR A 153 -2.73 7.24 12.11
C THR A 153 -3.12 7.38 10.63
N GLU A 154 -2.66 8.43 9.96
CA GLU A 154 -2.88 8.64 8.52
C GLU A 154 -2.11 7.62 7.68
N ALA A 155 -0.84 7.37 8.02
CA ALA A 155 -0.04 6.32 7.38
C ALA A 155 -0.72 4.95 7.50
N LEU A 156 -1.25 4.59 8.68
CA LEU A 156 -1.98 3.35 8.89
C LEU A 156 -3.28 3.27 8.07
N ALA A 157 -4.00 4.39 7.92
CA ALA A 157 -5.21 4.44 7.10
C ALA A 157 -4.89 4.18 5.62
N ILE A 158 -3.83 4.80 5.10
CA ILE A 158 -3.34 4.58 3.73
C ILE A 158 -2.87 3.13 3.55
N MET A 159 -2.13 2.57 4.51
CA MET A 159 -1.70 1.17 4.47
C MET A 159 -2.88 0.19 4.44
N SER A 160 -3.92 0.46 5.24
CA SER A 160 -5.12 -0.38 5.26
C SER A 160 -5.87 -0.33 3.92
N LEU A 161 -5.96 0.86 3.32
CA LEU A 161 -6.58 1.04 2.01
C LEU A 161 -5.79 0.31 0.92
N ALA A 162 -4.46 0.44 0.93
CA ALA A 162 -3.59 -0.24 -0.02
C ALA A 162 -3.75 -1.77 0.07
N ARG A 163 -3.83 -2.32 1.28
CA ARG A 163 -4.06 -3.75 1.50
C ARG A 163 -5.41 -4.24 0.98
N GLU A 164 -6.46 -3.43 1.13
CA GLU A 164 -7.79 -3.75 0.62
C GLU A 164 -7.83 -3.75 -0.90
N GLU A 165 -7.26 -2.72 -1.54
CA GLU A 165 -7.33 -2.53 -2.99
C GLU A 165 -6.38 -3.48 -3.75
N LEU A 166 -5.16 -3.69 -3.25
CA LEU A 166 -4.17 -4.57 -3.88
C LEU A 166 -4.36 -6.05 -3.51
N SER A 167 -5.37 -6.40 -2.68
CA SER A 167 -5.60 -7.78 -2.22
C SER A 167 -4.33 -8.46 -1.67
N LEU A 168 -3.51 -7.68 -0.96
CA LEU A 168 -2.18 -8.09 -0.53
C LEU A 168 -2.23 -9.25 0.46
N SER A 169 -1.21 -10.10 0.40
CA SER A 169 -0.99 -11.12 1.41
C SER A 169 -0.30 -10.48 2.63
N ASP A 170 -0.44 -11.08 3.82
CA ASP A 170 0.20 -10.59 5.05
C ASP A 170 1.75 -10.56 5.00
N GLN A 171 2.36 -11.00 3.90
CA GLN A 171 3.81 -10.99 3.65
C GLN A 171 4.28 -9.73 2.92
N ASP A 172 3.37 -8.90 2.39
CA ASP A 172 3.72 -7.74 1.57
C ASP A 172 3.99 -6.53 2.45
N GLN A 173 5.19 -5.97 2.33
CA GLN A 173 5.63 -4.83 3.14
C GLN A 173 5.20 -3.53 2.48
N VAL A 174 4.35 -2.75 3.18
CA VAL A 174 3.83 -1.47 2.70
C VAL A 174 4.56 -0.33 3.40
N TYR A 175 5.24 0.51 2.63
CA TYR A 175 5.98 1.68 3.07
C TYR A 175 5.22 2.93 2.65
N VAL A 176 4.95 3.84 3.59
CA VAL A 176 4.33 5.13 3.28
C VAL A 176 5.32 6.25 3.62
N LYS A 177 5.61 7.08 2.62
CA LYS A 177 6.46 8.27 2.72
C LYS A 177 5.64 9.51 2.40
N HIS A 178 6.04 10.65 2.97
CA HIS A 178 5.48 11.95 2.61
C HIS A 178 6.53 12.76 1.85
N GLY A 179 6.08 13.48 0.82
CA GLY A 179 6.86 14.47 0.08
C GLY A 179 6.30 15.88 0.29
N GLU A 180 7.17 16.88 0.31
CA GLU A 180 6.82 18.30 0.18
C GLU A 180 6.69 18.71 -1.30
#